data_AF-L9L1D0-F1
#
_entry.id   AF-L9L1D0-F1
#
_cell.length_a   1.000
_cell.length_b   1.000
_cell.length_c   1.000
_cell.angle_alpha   90.00
_cell.angle_beta   90.00
_cell.angle_gamma   90.00
#
_symmetry.space_group_name_H-M   'P 1'
#
loop_
_entity.id
_entity.type
_entity.pdbx_description
1 polymer ?
#
loop_
_entity_poly.entity_id
_entity_poly.type
_entity_poly.pdbx_seq_one_letter_code
_entity_poly.pdbx_strand_id
1 'polypeptide(L)'
;MMLLDPGVEGSEGASGTTLSEKFLQVITGAEKYFIGLMYQQAEKRWRWINNAVFNGNVTNQNQNFNCVTIGLTKTFDAASCDINYRWICEKNAK
;
A
#
# COMPACT_ATOMS: atom_id res chain seq x y z
N MET A 1 -10.32 0.73 3.38
CA MET A 1 -9.31 1.11 2.41
C MET A 1 -7.96 0.84 3.05
N MET A 2 -7.01 0.16 2.40
CA MET A 2 -5.81 -0.34 3.11
C MET A 2 -4.98 0.79 3.72
N LEU A 3 -4.95 0.79 5.04
CA LEU A 3 -3.98 1.51 5.86
C LEU A 3 -2.96 0.45 6.28
N LEU A 4 -1.74 0.49 5.74
CA LEU A 4 -0.64 -0.11 6.49
C LEU A 4 -0.43 0.81 7.68
N ASP A 5 -1.10 0.53 8.79
CA ASP A 5 -0.99 1.33 10.02
C ASP A 5 0.47 1.38 10.49
N PRO A 6 1.10 2.57 10.52
CA PRO A 6 2.38 2.73 11.18
C PRO A 6 2.11 2.87 12.67
N GLY A 7 2.05 1.74 13.37
CA GLY A 7 2.10 1.68 14.84
C GLY A 7 0.74 1.74 15.54
N VAL A 8 0.30 0.58 16.01
CA VAL A 8 -0.56 0.48 17.20
C VAL A 8 0.32 -0.07 18.32
N GLU A 9 0.80 0.81 19.20
CA GLU A 9 1.25 0.42 20.54
C GLU A 9 0.02 0.39 21.46
N GLY A 10 -0.35 -0.78 21.95
CA GLY A 10 -1.38 -0.91 22.98
C GLY A 10 -2.13 -2.24 23.01
N SER A 11 -1.67 -3.10 23.92
CA SER A 11 -2.36 -4.26 24.55
C SER A 11 -2.73 -5.49 23.71
N GLU A 12 -2.08 -6.59 24.12
CA GLU A 12 -2.51 -7.98 24.12
C GLU A 12 -2.49 -8.78 22.79
N GLY A 13 -1.37 -9.47 22.60
CA GLY A 13 -1.46 -10.93 22.39
C GLY A 13 -1.71 -11.46 20.98
N ALA A 14 -1.11 -10.88 19.94
CA ALA A 14 -0.71 -11.64 18.75
C ALA A 14 0.25 -10.80 17.89
N SER A 15 1.22 -11.45 17.26
CA SER A 15 2.19 -10.89 16.31
C SER A 15 1.49 -10.22 15.10
N GLY A 16 0.94 -9.02 15.28
CA GLY A 16 0.01 -8.39 14.33
C GLY A 16 0.64 -7.61 13.16
N THR A 17 1.94 -7.32 13.19
CA THR A 17 2.53 -6.38 12.21
C THR A 17 3.13 -7.05 10.96
N THR A 18 3.45 -8.35 11.01
CA THR A 18 4.00 -9.09 9.85
C THR A 18 2.95 -9.87 9.06
N LEU A 19 1.72 -9.96 9.58
CA LEU A 19 0.64 -10.73 8.96
C LEU A 19 0.10 -10.03 7.71
N SER A 20 -0.11 -8.70 7.74
CA SER A 20 -0.73 -7.96 6.63
C SER A 20 0.09 -8.01 5.33
N GLU A 21 1.37 -7.65 5.35
CA GLU A 21 2.20 -7.65 4.13
C GLU A 21 2.38 -9.05 3.54
N LYS A 22 2.64 -10.05 4.40
CA LYS A 22 2.77 -11.45 3.96
C LYS A 22 1.45 -12.00 3.44
N PHE A 23 0.33 -11.66 4.06
CA PHE A 23 -1.01 -12.06 3.64
C PHE A 23 -1.38 -11.46 2.29
N LEU A 24 -1.08 -10.17 2.07
CA LEU A 24 -1.29 -9.51 0.79
C LEU A 24 -0.45 -10.15 -0.31
N GLN A 25 0.83 -10.46 -0.06
CA GLN A 25 1.66 -11.17 -1.03
C GLN A 25 1.11 -12.56 -1.38
N VAL A 26 0.56 -13.28 -0.40
CA VAL A 26 -0.05 -14.60 -0.63
C VAL A 26 -1.34 -14.49 -1.46
N ILE A 27 -2.14 -13.44 -1.27
CA ILE A 27 -3.45 -13.29 -1.93
C ILE A 27 -3.34 -12.67 -3.33
N THR A 28 -2.38 -11.78 -3.54
CA THR A 28 -2.23 -11.04 -4.80
C THR A 28 -1.61 -11.88 -5.92
N GLY A 29 -1.00 -13.03 -5.60
CA GLY A 29 -0.56 -14.01 -6.58
C GLY A 29 0.38 -13.40 -7.64
N ALA A 30 0.00 -13.53 -8.91
CA ALA A 30 0.79 -13.07 -10.06
C ALA A 30 0.25 -11.79 -10.73
N GLU A 31 -0.75 -11.11 -10.14
CA GLU A 31 -1.33 -9.89 -10.70
C GLU A 31 -0.91 -8.64 -9.92
N LYS A 32 -1.03 -7.47 -10.56
CA LYS A 32 -0.83 -6.18 -9.91
C LYS A 32 -2.15 -5.63 -9.41
N TYR A 33 -2.12 -5.14 -8.18
CA TYR A 33 -3.28 -4.52 -7.54
C TYR A 33 -2.93 -3.14 -7.04
N PHE A 34 -3.81 -2.17 -7.28
CA PHE A 34 -3.72 -0.87 -6.65
C PHE A 34 -4.05 -0.94 -5.16
N ILE A 35 -3.36 -0.09 -4.41
CA ILE A 35 -3.58 0.12 -2.98
C ILE A 35 -3.83 1.61 -2.70
N GLY A 36 -4.31 1.93 -1.51
CA GLY A 36 -4.62 3.30 -1.08
C GLY A 36 -3.40 4.17 -0.77
N LEU A 37 -2.33 4.10 -1.56
CA LEU A 37 -1.09 4.87 -1.43
C LEU A 37 -0.89 5.75 -2.68
N MET A 38 -0.76 7.06 -2.48
CA MET A 38 -0.67 8.04 -3.57
C MET A 38 0.47 9.04 -3.35
N TYR A 39 1.06 9.51 -4.45
CA TYR A 39 2.08 10.55 -4.42
C TYR A 39 1.44 11.93 -4.31
N GLN A 40 1.84 12.69 -3.29
CA GLN A 40 1.42 14.07 -3.08
C GLN A 40 2.46 15.01 -3.68
N GLN A 41 2.19 15.53 -4.88
CA GLN A 41 3.15 16.35 -5.64
C GLN A 41 3.57 17.62 -4.89
N ALA A 42 2.64 18.29 -4.20
CA ALA A 42 2.91 19.51 -3.44
C ALA A 42 3.91 19.28 -2.29
N GLU A 43 3.86 18.12 -1.66
CA GLU A 43 4.69 17.76 -0.50
C GLU A 43 5.87 16.85 -0.85
N LYS A 44 5.96 16.46 -2.13
CA LYS A 44 6.95 15.54 -2.71
C LYS A 44 7.10 14.24 -1.93
N ARG A 45 6.00 13.67 -1.44
CA ARG A 45 5.99 12.45 -0.61
C ARG A 45 4.80 11.55 -0.87
N TRP A 46 4.94 10.27 -0.52
CA TRP A 46 3.88 9.29 -0.58
C TRP A 46 3.03 9.33 0.70
N ARG A 47 1.69 9.27 0.54
CA ARG A 47 0.75 9.21 1.66
C ARG A 47 -0.33 8.15 1.43
N TRP A 48 -0.71 7.52 2.53
CA TRP A 48 -1.91 6.70 2.60
C TRP A 48 -3.16 7.58 2.45
N ILE A 49 -4.30 6.99 2.07
CA ILE A 49 -5.52 7.76 1.89
C ILE A 49 -6.05 8.42 3.19
N ASN A 50 -5.69 7.89 4.36
CA ASN A 50 -5.98 8.55 5.65
C ASN A 50 -5.04 9.74 5.94
N ASN A 51 -4.26 10.18 4.95
CA ASN A 51 -3.27 11.23 5.05
C ASN A 51 -2.04 10.87 5.91
N ALA A 52 -1.86 9.62 6.35
CA ALA A 52 -0.65 9.19 7.03
C ALA A 52 0.55 9.17 6.06
N VAL A 53 1.73 9.57 6.53
CA VAL A 53 2.96 9.54 5.73
C VAL A 53 3.41 8.09 5.53
N PHE A 54 3.76 7.75 4.30
CA PHE A 54 4.37 6.45 4.01
C PHE A 54 5.87 6.50 4.25
N ASN A 55 6.38 5.59 5.07
CA ASN A 55 7.79 5.50 5.45
C ASN A 55 8.55 4.37 4.74
N GLY A 56 7.91 3.65 3.81
CA GLY A 56 8.55 2.59 3.03
C GLY A 56 9.22 3.10 1.76
N ASN A 57 9.74 2.17 0.95
CA ASN A 57 10.35 2.48 -0.35
C ASN A 57 9.41 2.13 -1.51
N VAL A 58 9.25 3.08 -2.44
CA VAL A 58 8.52 2.86 -3.70
C VAL A 58 9.53 2.71 -4.83
N THR A 59 9.44 1.64 -5.60
CA THR A 59 10.27 1.35 -6.77
C THR A 59 9.62 1.82 -8.07
N ASN A 60 10.38 1.85 -9.16
CA ASN A 60 9.87 2.23 -10.50
C ASN A 60 9.25 3.63 -10.58
N GLN A 61 9.74 4.57 -9.77
CA GLN A 61 9.21 5.95 -9.72
C GLN A 61 9.41 6.68 -11.05
N ASN A 62 8.36 7.34 -11.51
CA ASN A 62 8.34 8.20 -12.68
C ASN A 62 7.54 9.47 -12.33
N GLN A 63 7.86 10.61 -12.95
CA GLN A 63 7.18 11.89 -12.69
C GLN A 63 5.65 11.84 -12.90
N ASN A 64 5.18 10.93 -13.76
CA ASN A 64 3.76 10.78 -14.08
C ASN A 64 3.07 9.66 -13.29
N PHE A 65 3.79 8.96 -12.40
CA PHE A 65 3.26 7.82 -11.65
C PHE A 65 2.90 8.25 -10.23
N ASN A 66 1.62 8.52 -10.02
CA ASN A 66 1.10 8.99 -8.73
C ASN A 66 0.39 7.90 -7.92
N CYS A 67 0.25 6.67 -8.46
CA CYS A 67 -0.40 5.54 -7.81
C CYS A 67 0.59 4.41 -7.53
N VAL A 68 0.24 3.50 -6.60
CA VAL A 68 1.10 2.37 -6.23
C VAL A 68 0.39 1.04 -6.43
N THR A 69 1.14 0.06 -6.95
CA THR A 69 0.72 -1.34 -7.08
C THR A 69 1.57 -2.28 -6.23
N ILE A 70 0.97 -3.40 -5.82
CA ILE A 70 1.65 -4.55 -5.18
C ILE A 70 1.25 -5.86 -5.89
N GLY A 71 1.96 -6.95 -5.60
CA GLY A 71 1.56 -8.32 -5.92
C GLY A 71 2.61 -9.10 -6.70
N LEU A 72 2.64 -8.92 -8.02
CA LEU A 72 3.63 -9.55 -8.92
C LEU A 72 5.08 -9.47 -8.39
N THR A 73 5.42 -8.37 -7.72
CA THR A 73 6.69 -8.13 -7.05
C THR A 73 6.48 -8.06 -5.54
N LYS A 74 7.56 -8.27 -4.77
CA LYS A 74 7.56 -8.06 -3.31
C LYS A 74 7.77 -6.58 -2.93
N THR A 75 7.53 -5.66 -3.85
CA THR A 75 7.82 -4.22 -3.71
C THR A 75 6.56 -3.39 -3.92
N PHE A 76 6.60 -2.16 -3.43
CA PHE A 76 5.62 -1.14 -3.78
C PHE A 76 6.06 -0.48 -5.09
N ASP A 77 5.35 -0.74 -6.18
CA ASP A 77 5.72 -0.23 -7.49
C ASP A 77 4.87 0.98 -7.87
N ALA A 78 5.51 2.10 -8.19
CA ALA A 78 4.84 3.25 -8.76
C ALA A 78 4.24 2.88 -10.13
N ALA A 79 3.04 3.37 -10.40
CA ALA A 79 2.32 3.14 -11.64
C ALA A 79 1.50 4.38 -12.03
N SER A 80 1.17 4.48 -13.32
CA SER A 80 0.16 5.44 -13.77
C SER A 80 -1.19 5.08 -13.18
N CYS A 81 -1.90 6.09 -12.66
CA CYS A 81 -3.26 5.96 -12.14
C CYS A 81 -4.30 5.68 -13.23
N ASP A 82 -3.96 5.92 -14.50
CA ASP A 82 -4.87 5.75 -15.65
C ASP A 82 -4.93 4.30 -16.14
N ILE A 83 -4.05 3.43 -15.65
CA ILE A 83 -4.07 2.00 -15.97
C ILE A 83 -5.22 1.32 -15.22
N ASN A 84 -5.87 0.35 -15.86
CA ASN A 84 -6.96 -0.38 -15.25
C ASN A 84 -6.47 -1.64 -14.52
N TYR A 85 -5.98 -1.48 -13.28
CA TYR A 85 -5.74 -2.60 -12.36
C TYR A 85 -6.85 -2.69 -11.31
N ARG A 86 -7.01 -3.89 -10.72
CA ARG A 86 -7.93 -4.13 -9.61
C ARG A 86 -7.44 -3.44 -8.34
N TRP A 87 -8.37 -3.10 -7.44
CA TRP A 87 -8.07 -2.46 -6.16
C TRP A 87 -8.23 -3.46 -5.01
N ILE A 88 -7.36 -3.36 -4.01
CA ILE A 88 -7.53 -4.05 -2.74
C ILE A 88 -8.08 -3.06 -1.70
N CYS A 89 -9.18 -3.46 -1.07
CA CYS A 89 -9.87 -2.67 -0.06
C CYS A 89 -9.80 -3.36 1.31
N GLU A 90 -9.36 -2.64 2.34
CA GLU A 90 -9.49 -3.09 3.73
C GLU A 90 -10.78 -2.60 4.38
N LYS A 91 -11.26 -3.29 5.40
CA LYS A 91 -12.25 -2.78 6.36
C LYS A 91 -12.03 -3.49 7.69
N ASN A 92 -12.44 -2.86 8.79
CA ASN A 92 -12.46 -3.52 10.09
C ASN A 92 -13.39 -4.76 10.04
N ALA A 93 -12.93 -5.88 10.60
CA ALA A 93 -13.80 -7.01 10.89
C ALA A 93 -14.77 -6.59 12.01
N LYS A 94 -16.05 -6.96 11.87
CA LYS A 94 -17.08 -6.71 12.88
C LYS A 94 -17.02 -7.75 13.98
#